data_AF-A0ABD3MYV7-F1
#
_entry.id   AF-A0ABD3MYV7-F1
#
_cell.length_a   1.000
_cell.length_b   1.000
_cell.length_c   1.000
_cell.angle_alpha   90.00
_cell.angle_beta   90.00
_cell.angle_gamma   90.00
#
_symmetry.space_group_name_H-M   'P 1'
#
loop_
_entity.id
_entity.type
_entity.pdbx_description
1 polymer ?
#
loop_
_entity_poly.entity_id
_entity_poly.type
_entity_poly.pdbx_seq_one_letter_code
_entity_poly.pdbx_strand_id
1 'polypeptide(L)'
;MDIIQPDETPAQAWEASLDATCNRLMSQYLSLLRAAAPATTTTSLSSSSGSSSYPDQNDGGAVVHSGVGVGSSSNSSANIRGQVGTDPRAGGWLMRNADDPPPPLAADVLLGAVQAKLAAENLCVASSNALDLIRTLRLSVLLLDEELIRAEEEEEALELLESSLEAEGECAVLEAKLSELRSKELMR
;
A
#
# COMPACT_ATOMS: atom_id res chain seq x y z
N MET A 1 -13.93 -29.90 -7.94
CA MET A 1 -12.57 -29.36 -7.81
C MET A 1 -12.73 -27.99 -7.25
N ASP A 2 -12.83 -27.96 -5.94
CA ASP A 2 -13.03 -26.75 -5.16
C ASP A 2 -11.70 -26.01 -5.12
N ILE A 3 -11.73 -24.69 -5.30
CA ILE A 3 -10.52 -23.90 -5.36
C ILE A 3 -9.97 -23.79 -3.95
N ILE A 4 -8.96 -24.62 -3.65
CA ILE A 4 -8.13 -24.48 -2.47
C ILE A 4 -7.49 -23.09 -2.58
N GLN A 5 -8.02 -22.13 -1.81
CA GLN A 5 -7.29 -20.90 -1.55
C GLN A 5 -6.07 -21.30 -0.72
N PRO A 6 -4.85 -20.82 -1.03
CA PRO A 6 -3.72 -21.04 -0.14
C PRO A 6 -4.04 -20.32 1.17
N ASP A 7 -4.21 -21.09 2.25
CA ASP A 7 -4.46 -20.52 3.58
C ASP A 7 -3.31 -19.57 3.94
N GLU A 8 -3.66 -18.34 4.35
CA GLU A 8 -2.68 -17.33 4.73
C GLU A 8 -1.86 -17.86 5.92
N THR A 9 -0.56 -18.08 5.71
CA THR A 9 0.23 -18.78 6.72
C THR A 9 0.37 -17.91 7.96
N PRO A 10 0.49 -18.49 9.18
CA PRO A 10 0.68 -17.70 10.40
C PRO A 10 1.87 -16.74 10.35
N ALA A 11 2.89 -17.04 9.54
CA ALA A 11 4.01 -16.15 9.25
C ALA A 11 3.61 -14.95 8.39
N GLN A 12 2.85 -15.16 7.30
CA GLN A 12 2.35 -14.09 6.42
C GLN A 12 1.40 -13.14 7.17
N ALA A 13 0.47 -13.68 7.96
CA ALA A 13 -0.43 -12.89 8.79
C ALA A 13 0.32 -12.06 9.86
N TRP A 14 1.41 -12.61 10.42
CA TRP A 14 2.28 -11.87 11.35
C TRP A 14 3.09 -10.77 10.65
N GLU A 15 3.64 -11.04 9.46
CA GLU A 15 4.38 -10.08 8.63
C GLU A 15 3.47 -8.90 8.23
N ALA A 16 2.27 -9.18 7.72
CA ALA A 16 1.27 -8.17 7.38
C ALA A 16 0.85 -7.32 8.60
N SER A 17 0.73 -7.93 9.78
CA SER A 17 0.43 -7.24 11.04
C SER A 17 1.59 -6.36 11.53
N LEU A 18 2.83 -6.80 11.36
CA LEU A 18 4.03 -6.02 11.63
C LEU A 18 4.08 -4.79 10.71
N ASP A 19 3.94 -4.98 9.40
CA ASP A 19 3.97 -3.90 8.42
C ASP A 19 2.84 -2.89 8.61
N ALA A 20 1.62 -3.35 8.90
CA ALA A 20 0.51 -2.47 9.27
C ALA A 20 0.83 -1.65 10.53
N THR A 21 1.51 -2.25 11.51
CA THR A 21 1.92 -1.57 12.76
C THR A 21 3.04 -0.55 12.51
N CYS A 22 4.06 -0.90 11.71
CA CYS A 22 5.16 -0.01 11.32
C CYS A 22 4.67 1.19 10.50
N ASN A 23 3.80 0.95 9.52
CA ASN A 23 3.18 2.02 8.73
C ASN A 23 2.28 2.92 9.59
N ARG A 24 1.56 2.35 10.57
CA ARG A 24 0.78 3.14 11.55
C ARG A 24 1.68 3.98 12.45
N LEU A 25 2.75 3.43 13.02
CA LEU A 25 3.74 4.16 13.82
C LEU A 25 4.30 5.36 13.06
N MET A 26 4.79 5.14 11.84
CA MET A 26 5.33 6.19 10.97
C MET A 26 4.28 7.27 10.67
N SER A 27 3.05 6.86 10.33
CA SER A 27 1.95 7.79 10.02
C SER A 27 1.56 8.66 11.22
N GLN A 28 1.52 8.10 12.43
CA GLN A 28 1.20 8.85 13.65
C GLN A 28 2.35 9.77 14.07
N TYR A 29 3.60 9.33 13.92
CA TYR A 29 4.79 10.18 14.16
C TYR A 29 4.84 11.38 13.21
N LEU A 30 4.62 11.17 11.91
CA LEU A 30 4.51 12.25 10.92
C LEU A 30 3.31 13.19 11.19
N SER A 31 2.19 12.65 11.70
CA SER A 31 1.03 13.47 12.10
C SER A 31 1.34 14.31 13.33
N LEU A 32 2.04 13.76 14.32
CA LEU A 32 2.50 14.48 15.52
C LEU A 32 3.49 15.60 15.14
N LEU A 33 4.47 15.32 14.27
CA LEU A 33 5.38 16.35 13.75
C LEU A 33 4.63 17.46 13.00
N ARG A 34 3.59 17.12 12.22
CA ARG A 34 2.77 18.11 11.52
C ARG A 34 1.93 18.97 12.46
N ALA A 35 1.40 18.40 13.54
CA ALA A 35 0.62 19.13 14.54
C ALA A 35 1.50 19.94 15.52
N ALA A 36 2.76 19.54 15.72
CA ALA A 36 3.75 20.25 16.52
C ALA A 36 4.55 21.30 15.72
N ALA A 37 4.54 21.24 14.39
CA ALA A 37 5.09 22.29 13.55
C ALA A 37 4.32 23.61 13.80
N PRO A 38 5.02 24.74 13.99
CA PRO A 38 4.34 26.03 14.11
C PRO A 38 3.56 26.30 12.83
N ALA A 39 2.40 26.95 12.95
CA ALA A 39 1.60 27.41 11.83
C ALA A 39 2.31 28.56 11.09
N THR A 40 3.37 28.23 10.35
CA THR A 40 3.97 29.12 9.37
C THR A 40 2.89 29.49 8.36
N THR A 41 2.65 30.80 8.21
CA THR A 41 1.74 31.40 7.23
C THR A 41 1.75 30.62 5.93
N THR A 42 0.56 30.29 5.39
CA THR A 42 0.40 29.51 4.16
C THR A 42 0.84 30.28 2.92
N THR A 43 2.15 30.51 2.79
CA THR A 43 2.80 30.91 1.55
C THR A 43 2.74 29.72 0.60
N SER A 44 1.71 29.72 -0.24
CA SER A 44 1.50 28.68 -1.25
C SER A 44 2.62 28.72 -2.29
N LEU A 45 3.64 27.90 -2.11
CA LEU A 45 4.61 27.54 -3.15
C LEU A 45 3.91 26.62 -4.17
N SER A 46 3.03 27.23 -4.97
CA SER A 46 2.50 26.60 -6.18
C SER A 46 3.65 26.41 -7.16
N SER A 47 4.09 25.17 -7.34
CA SER A 47 5.19 24.79 -8.24
C SER A 47 4.88 25.18 -9.69
N SER A 48 5.27 26.38 -10.09
CA SER A 48 5.07 26.90 -11.45
C SER A 48 6.09 26.28 -12.41
N SER A 49 5.92 25.01 -12.74
CA SER A 49 6.59 24.33 -13.86
C SER A 49 6.04 24.85 -15.20
N GLY A 50 6.25 26.14 -15.46
CA GLY A 50 5.83 26.86 -16.65
C GLY A 50 6.94 26.94 -17.69
N SER A 51 6.68 26.36 -18.85
CA SER A 51 7.54 26.29 -20.04
C SER A 51 8.33 27.58 -20.36
N SER A 52 9.64 27.43 -20.60
CA SER A 52 10.40 28.42 -21.37
C SER A 52 9.93 28.42 -22.82
N SER A 53 9.76 29.60 -23.43
CA SER A 53 9.09 29.78 -24.71
C SER A 53 10.05 30.15 -25.85
N TYR A 54 9.96 29.43 -26.97
CA TYR A 54 10.34 29.90 -28.30
C TYR A 54 9.26 29.48 -29.33
N PRO A 55 8.93 30.32 -30.33
CA PRO A 55 7.98 29.99 -31.42
C PRO A 55 8.65 29.11 -32.49
N ASP A 56 7.95 28.43 -33.41
CA ASP A 56 7.13 29.00 -34.51
C ASP A 56 6.44 27.86 -35.34
N GLN A 57 5.55 28.19 -36.29
CA GLN A 57 5.07 27.39 -37.47
C GLN A 57 4.73 25.88 -37.26
N ASN A 58 3.55 25.32 -37.59
CA ASN A 58 2.70 25.53 -38.77
C ASN A 58 1.35 24.72 -38.70
N ASP A 59 0.55 24.80 -39.77
CA ASP A 59 -0.78 24.17 -40.02
C ASP A 59 -0.98 22.66 -39.69
N GLY A 60 -2.24 22.31 -39.36
CA GLY A 60 -2.87 21.06 -39.83
C GLY A 60 -3.81 20.31 -38.86
N GLY A 61 -5.06 20.06 -39.27
CA GLY A 61 -5.89 18.96 -38.74
C GLY A 61 -7.25 19.32 -38.12
N ALA A 62 -8.33 18.80 -38.72
CA ALA A 62 -9.68 18.68 -38.13
C ALA A 62 -10.07 17.16 -38.15
N VAL A 63 -11.19 16.61 -37.63
CA VAL A 63 -12.50 17.15 -37.20
C VAL A 63 -13.30 16.09 -36.38
N VAL A 64 -14.11 16.48 -35.38
CA VAL A 64 -15.19 15.72 -34.63
C VAL A 64 -14.84 14.32 -34.02
N HIS A 65 -15.65 13.56 -33.22
CA HIS A 65 -17.06 13.52 -32.74
C HIS A 65 -17.12 12.66 -31.41
N SER A 66 -18.16 12.48 -30.58
CA SER A 66 -19.52 13.05 -30.39
C SER A 66 -20.15 12.62 -29.02
N GLY A 67 -21.03 13.45 -28.42
CA GLY A 67 -22.06 13.06 -27.42
C GLY A 67 -21.60 12.74 -25.97
N VAL A 68 -22.43 12.73 -24.91
CA VAL A 68 -23.88 13.01 -24.69
C VAL A 68 -24.05 13.42 -23.20
N GLY A 69 -24.99 14.26 -22.72
CA GLY A 69 -26.00 15.08 -23.40
C GLY A 69 -27.29 15.44 -22.59
N VAL A 70 -27.29 15.51 -21.26
CA VAL A 70 -28.47 15.83 -20.40
C VAL A 70 -28.10 16.88 -19.34
N GLY A 71 -28.93 17.86 -18.95
CA GLY A 71 -30.25 18.27 -19.47
C GLY A 71 -30.76 19.53 -18.74
N SER A 72 -31.29 20.50 -19.49
CA SER A 72 -31.46 21.91 -19.08
C SER A 72 -32.52 22.20 -17.99
N SER A 73 -32.35 23.34 -17.31
CA SER A 73 -33.48 24.21 -16.92
C SER A 73 -33.03 25.67 -16.87
N SER A 74 -33.57 26.47 -17.79
CA SER A 74 -33.25 27.90 -17.94
C SER A 74 -34.21 28.77 -17.15
N ASN A 75 -33.74 29.91 -16.62
CA ASN A 75 -34.62 31.04 -16.32
C ASN A 75 -33.88 32.37 -16.50
N SER A 76 -34.16 33.06 -17.61
CA SER A 76 -33.62 34.39 -17.89
C SER A 76 -34.46 35.45 -17.19
N SER A 77 -33.84 36.26 -16.34
CA SER A 77 -34.47 37.44 -15.74
C SER A 77 -33.45 38.58 -15.74
N ALA A 78 -33.54 39.44 -16.76
CA ALA A 78 -32.56 40.49 -16.98
C ALA A 78 -32.72 41.63 -15.97
N ASN A 79 -31.73 41.80 -15.09
CA ASN A 79 -31.56 43.02 -14.30
C ASN A 79 -30.13 43.54 -14.48
N ILE A 80 -29.95 44.53 -15.35
CA ILE A 80 -28.63 45.05 -15.73
C ILE A 80 -28.15 46.01 -14.65
N ARG A 81 -27.32 45.54 -13.72
CA ARG A 81 -26.55 46.42 -12.82
C ARG A 81 -25.15 45.91 -12.42
N GLY A 82 -24.36 45.58 -13.44
CA GLY A 82 -22.90 45.79 -13.44
C GLY A 82 -22.02 45.08 -12.41
N GLN A 83 -21.54 43.89 -12.76
CA GLN A 83 -20.19 43.38 -12.44
C GLN A 83 -19.83 42.40 -13.58
N VAL A 84 -18.93 42.76 -14.49
CA VAL A 84 -17.48 42.48 -14.40
C VAL A 84 -17.24 41.00 -14.11
N GLY A 85 -16.94 40.23 -15.16
CA GLY A 85 -16.56 38.83 -15.01
C GLY A 85 -15.21 38.69 -14.31
N THR A 86 -15.11 37.79 -13.34
CA THR A 86 -13.89 37.50 -12.59
C THR A 86 -12.95 36.62 -13.42
N ASP A 87 -12.16 37.26 -14.28
CA ASP A 87 -10.99 36.63 -14.92
C ASP A 87 -10.01 36.14 -13.85
N PRO A 88 -9.61 34.84 -13.81
CA PRO A 88 -8.63 34.34 -12.85
C PRO A 88 -7.21 34.91 -13.03
N ARG A 89 -6.93 35.67 -14.11
CA ARG A 89 -5.72 36.47 -14.27
C ARG A 89 -5.86 37.91 -13.76
N ALA A 90 -7.08 38.41 -13.61
CA ALA A 90 -7.29 39.64 -12.85
C ALA A 90 -6.97 39.33 -11.39
N GLY A 91 -6.16 40.18 -10.74
CA GLY A 91 -5.72 40.00 -9.36
C GLY A 91 -6.85 40.21 -8.37
N GLY A 92 -7.80 39.27 -8.35
CA GLY A 92 -8.96 39.19 -7.47
C GLY A 92 -8.56 38.86 -6.04
N TRP A 93 -7.76 39.74 -5.44
CA TRP A 93 -7.82 39.97 -4.01
C TRP A 93 -9.26 40.39 -3.71
N LEU A 94 -10.10 39.41 -3.40
CA LEU A 94 -11.34 39.65 -2.67
C LEU A 94 -10.89 40.39 -1.41
N MET A 95 -11.15 41.69 -1.36
CA MET A 95 -10.94 42.45 -0.14
C MET A 95 -11.91 41.86 0.88
N ARG A 96 -11.39 40.94 1.72
CA ARG A 96 -11.95 40.73 3.05
C ARG A 96 -12.16 42.12 3.62
N ASN A 97 -13.40 42.38 4.05
CA ASN A 97 -13.74 43.67 4.65
C ASN A 97 -12.74 43.92 5.78
N ALA A 98 -12.30 45.16 5.98
CA ALA A 98 -11.34 45.47 7.04
C ALA A 98 -11.87 45.09 8.44
N ASP A 99 -13.20 44.92 8.54
CA ASP A 99 -13.95 44.48 9.71
C ASP A 99 -14.16 42.95 9.81
N ASP A 100 -13.70 42.14 8.84
CA ASP A 100 -13.69 40.66 8.92
C ASP A 100 -12.52 40.24 9.83
N PRO A 101 -12.76 39.79 11.07
CA PRO A 101 -11.70 39.57 12.04
C PRO A 101 -10.76 38.45 11.57
N PRO A 102 -9.43 38.57 11.81
CA PRO A 102 -8.50 37.52 11.43
C PRO A 102 -8.90 36.20 12.12
N PRO A 103 -8.77 35.05 11.44
CA PRO A 103 -9.12 33.75 12.02
C PRO A 103 -8.37 33.58 13.36
N PRO A 104 -9.07 33.16 14.43
CA PRO A 104 -8.51 33.20 15.76
C PRO A 104 -7.37 32.19 15.90
N LEU A 105 -6.13 32.67 15.86
CA LEU A 105 -4.91 31.87 16.04
C LEU A 105 -4.96 30.99 17.32
N ALA A 106 -5.69 31.43 18.35
CA ALA A 106 -5.93 30.63 19.55
C ALA A 106 -6.74 29.35 19.27
N ALA A 107 -7.71 29.37 18.35
CA ALA A 107 -8.46 28.19 17.94
C ALA A 107 -7.58 27.22 17.12
N ASP A 108 -6.75 27.74 16.22
CA ASP A 108 -5.81 26.92 15.43
C ASP A 108 -4.74 26.27 16.33
N VAL A 109 -4.23 27.00 17.34
CA VAL A 109 -3.30 26.46 18.35
C VAL A 109 -3.98 25.42 19.24
N LEU A 110 -5.22 25.63 19.67
CA LEU A 110 -5.98 24.64 20.44
C LEU A 110 -6.29 23.38 19.60
N LEU A 111 -6.64 23.55 18.32
CA LEU A 111 -6.85 22.45 17.38
C LEU A 111 -5.57 21.65 17.15
N GLY A 112 -4.44 22.34 16.94
CA GLY A 112 -3.11 21.72 16.84
C GLY A 112 -2.73 20.95 18.10
N ALA A 113 -2.99 21.50 19.29
CA ALA A 113 -2.76 20.80 20.56
C ALA A 113 -3.62 19.54 20.73
N VAL A 114 -4.89 19.56 20.30
CA VAL A 114 -5.77 18.38 20.29
C VAL A 114 -5.29 17.35 19.28
N GLN A 115 -4.90 17.76 18.07
CA GLN A 115 -4.35 16.87 17.05
C GLN A 115 -3.03 16.23 17.49
N ALA A 116 -2.12 17.00 18.09
CA ALA A 116 -0.87 16.50 18.63
C ALA A 116 -1.11 15.49 19.77
N LYS A 117 -2.04 15.77 20.69
CA LYS A 117 -2.41 14.83 21.74
C LYS A 117 -2.99 13.52 21.17
N LEU A 118 -3.91 13.60 20.21
CA LEU A 118 -4.49 12.43 19.56
C LEU A 118 -3.44 11.61 18.78
N ALA A 119 -2.51 12.26 18.09
CA ALA A 119 -1.40 11.60 17.40
C ALA A 119 -0.45 10.91 18.39
N ALA A 120 -0.16 11.53 19.54
CA ALA A 120 0.65 10.93 20.61
C ALA A 120 -0.04 9.70 21.25
N GLU A 121 -1.33 9.79 21.57
CA GLU A 121 -2.10 8.64 22.11
C GLU A 121 -2.16 7.48 21.09
N ASN A 122 -2.40 7.78 19.81
CA ASN A 122 -2.34 6.78 18.74
C ASN A 122 -0.94 6.17 18.54
N LEU A 123 0.12 6.94 18.73
CA LEU A 123 1.51 6.48 18.66
C LEU A 123 1.84 5.53 19.82
N CYS A 124 1.37 5.83 21.04
CA CYS A 124 1.49 4.95 22.19
C CYS A 124 0.73 3.62 22.00
N VAL A 125 -0.50 3.66 21.46
CA VAL A 125 -1.27 2.44 21.16
C VAL A 125 -0.57 1.59 20.09
N ALA A 126 -0.07 2.21 19.02
CA ALA A 126 0.69 1.49 17.99
C ALA A 126 2.02 0.92 18.52
N SER A 127 2.64 1.59 19.50
CA SER A 127 3.86 1.13 20.17
C SER A 127 3.60 -0.06 21.09
N SER A 128 2.43 -0.12 21.78
CA SER A 128 2.02 -1.34 22.50
C SER A 128 1.89 -2.50 21.53
N ASN A 129 1.15 -2.33 20.43
CA ASN A 129 0.94 -3.40 19.44
C ASN A 129 2.27 -3.95 18.88
N ALA A 130 3.27 -3.10 18.65
CA ALA A 130 4.60 -3.53 18.24
C ALA A 130 5.32 -4.36 19.33
N LEU A 131 5.22 -3.97 20.60
CA LEU A 131 5.77 -4.73 21.72
C LEU A 131 5.04 -6.06 21.94
N ASP A 132 3.73 -6.11 21.70
CA ASP A 132 2.91 -7.31 21.79
C ASP A 132 3.21 -8.30 20.63
N LEU A 133 3.47 -7.80 19.41
CA LEU A 133 3.97 -8.62 18.30
C LEU A 133 5.38 -9.19 18.58
N ILE A 134 6.29 -8.37 19.14
CA ILE A 134 7.63 -8.82 19.57
C ILE A 134 7.51 -9.86 20.70
N ARG A 135 6.58 -9.69 21.63
CA ARG A 135 6.30 -10.67 22.70
C ARG A 135 5.78 -11.97 22.11
N THR A 136 4.89 -11.91 21.13
CA THR A 136 4.31 -13.07 20.46
C THR A 136 5.40 -13.88 19.74
N LEU A 137 6.27 -13.22 18.96
CA LEU A 137 7.40 -13.89 18.29
C LEU A 137 8.40 -14.52 19.29
N ARG A 138 8.66 -13.86 20.43
CA ARG A 138 9.49 -14.46 21.49
C ARG A 138 8.83 -15.68 22.14
N LEU A 139 7.50 -15.68 22.26
CA LEU A 139 6.76 -16.83 22.78
C LEU A 139 6.69 -17.98 21.77
N SER A 140 6.54 -17.71 20.47
CA SER A 140 6.58 -18.77 19.45
C SER A 140 7.94 -19.43 19.35
N VAL A 141 9.04 -18.69 19.56
CA VAL A 141 10.40 -19.28 19.67
C VAL A 141 10.58 -20.08 20.96
N LEU A 142 10.02 -19.64 22.09
CA LEU A 142 10.07 -20.39 23.36
C LEU A 142 9.10 -21.58 23.44
N LEU A 143 8.16 -21.68 22.51
CA LEU A 143 7.23 -22.80 22.32
C LEU A 143 7.57 -23.63 21.08
N LEU A 144 8.72 -23.35 20.44
CA LEU A 144 9.27 -24.16 19.37
C LEU A 144 9.88 -25.42 20.00
N ASP A 145 9.25 -26.57 19.78
CA ASP A 145 9.71 -27.84 20.32
C ASP A 145 10.81 -28.43 19.40
N GLU A 146 12.07 -28.10 19.72
CA GLU A 146 13.26 -28.57 18.99
C GLU A 146 13.46 -30.10 19.06
N GLU A 147 12.81 -30.81 19.99
CA GLU A 147 12.87 -32.27 20.08
C GLU A 147 11.78 -32.91 19.20
N LEU A 148 10.57 -32.35 19.20
CA LEU A 148 9.49 -32.77 18.30
C LEU A 148 9.85 -32.55 16.82
N ILE A 149 10.31 -31.35 16.45
CA ILE A 149 10.68 -31.02 15.06
C ILE A 149 11.80 -31.94 14.56
N ARG A 150 12.78 -32.24 15.41
CA ARG A 150 13.88 -33.16 15.02
C ARG A 150 13.40 -34.59 14.81
N ALA A 151 12.42 -35.05 15.58
CA ALA A 151 11.82 -36.37 15.39
C ALA A 151 11.02 -36.43 14.09
N GLU A 152 10.27 -35.37 13.77
CA GLU A 152 9.53 -35.21 12.50
C GLU A 152 10.50 -35.16 11.29
N GLU A 153 11.59 -34.38 11.38
CA GLU A 153 12.66 -34.33 10.37
C GLU A 153 13.39 -35.68 10.19
N GLU A 154 13.58 -36.47 11.27
CA GLU A 154 14.19 -37.80 11.20
C GLU A 154 13.22 -38.84 10.60
N GLU A 155 11.91 -38.73 10.88
CA GLU A 155 10.87 -39.58 10.29
C GLU A 155 10.71 -39.30 8.78
N GLU A 156 10.60 -38.03 8.36
CA GLU A 156 10.57 -37.65 6.93
C GLU A 156 11.83 -38.14 6.19
N ALA A 157 13.02 -38.01 6.80
CA ALA A 157 14.27 -38.46 6.20
C ALA A 157 14.34 -40.00 6.02
N LEU A 158 13.67 -40.76 6.89
CA LEU A 158 13.57 -42.21 6.78
C LEU A 158 12.54 -42.64 5.70
N GLU A 159 11.39 -41.97 5.59
CA GLU A 159 10.42 -42.21 4.50
C GLU A 159 11.04 -41.92 3.12
N LEU A 160 11.82 -40.84 3.01
CA LEU A 160 12.53 -40.49 1.77
C LEU A 160 13.61 -41.54 1.42
N LEU A 161 14.27 -42.13 2.42
CA LEU A 161 15.23 -43.21 2.21
C LEU A 161 14.56 -44.52 1.80
N GLU A 162 13.42 -44.88 2.41
CA GLU A 162 12.67 -46.09 2.05
C GLU A 162 12.13 -46.01 0.61
N SER A 163 11.51 -44.89 0.24
CA SER A 163 11.03 -44.66 -1.13
C SER A 163 12.16 -44.60 -2.17
N SER A 164 13.34 -44.09 -1.81
CA SER A 164 14.54 -44.18 -2.66
C SER A 164 15.01 -45.63 -2.85
N LEU A 165 14.99 -46.44 -1.79
CA LEU A 165 15.39 -47.85 -1.84
C LEU A 165 14.40 -48.69 -2.68
N GLU A 166 13.10 -48.43 -2.58
CA GLU A 166 12.09 -49.08 -3.42
C GLU A 166 12.30 -48.73 -4.90
N ALA A 167 12.52 -47.45 -5.22
CA ALA A 167 12.80 -47.00 -6.58
C ALA A 167 14.11 -47.58 -7.18
N GLU A 168 15.17 -47.69 -6.37
CA GLU A 168 16.40 -48.40 -6.76
C GLU A 168 16.15 -49.89 -7.04
N GLY A 169 15.33 -50.54 -6.21
CA GLY A 169 14.89 -51.92 -6.40
C GLY A 169 14.10 -52.13 -7.69
N GLU A 170 13.16 -51.25 -8.01
CA GLU A 170 12.44 -51.27 -9.29
C GLU A 170 13.38 -51.08 -10.47
N CYS A 171 14.32 -50.13 -10.38
CA CYS A 171 15.33 -49.88 -11.42
C CYS A 171 16.19 -51.12 -11.68
N ALA A 172 16.73 -51.77 -10.63
CA ALA A 172 17.52 -52.99 -10.77
C ALA A 172 16.71 -54.14 -11.42
N VAL A 173 15.42 -54.27 -11.09
CA VAL A 173 14.51 -55.25 -11.71
C VAL A 173 14.24 -54.92 -13.18
N LEU A 174 14.14 -53.64 -13.56
CA LEU A 174 13.96 -53.20 -14.94
C LEU A 174 15.24 -53.40 -15.77
N GLU A 175 16.42 -53.09 -15.21
CA GLU A 175 17.71 -53.35 -15.87
C GLU A 175 17.96 -54.85 -16.10
N ALA A 176 17.64 -55.70 -15.11
CA ALA A 176 17.72 -57.14 -15.25
C ALA A 176 16.85 -57.65 -16.42
N LYS A 177 15.57 -57.25 -16.47
CA LYS A 177 14.64 -57.57 -17.59
C LYS A 177 15.17 -57.06 -18.94
N LEU A 178 15.73 -55.86 -18.98
CA LEU A 178 16.27 -55.24 -20.19
C LEU A 178 17.54 -55.97 -20.69
N SER A 179 18.39 -56.47 -19.78
CA SER A 179 19.53 -57.33 -20.13
C SER A 179 19.10 -58.72 -20.63
N GLU A 180 18.02 -59.28 -20.06
CA GLU A 180 17.44 -60.55 -20.50
C GLU A 180 16.83 -60.44 -21.90
N LEU A 181 16.14 -59.32 -22.20
CA LEU A 181 15.61 -59.05 -23.54
C LEU A 181 16.74 -58.85 -24.57
N ARG A 182 17.78 -58.07 -24.25
CA ARG A 182 18.95 -57.88 -25.13
C ARG A 182 19.66 -59.20 -25.43
N SER A 183 19.83 -60.09 -24.44
CA SER A 183 20.47 -61.40 -24.65
C SER A 183 19.59 -62.39 -25.43
N LYS A 184 18.27 -62.34 -25.26
CA LYS A 184 17.31 -63.09 -26.11
C LYS A 184 17.30 -62.60 -27.56
N GLU A 185 17.42 -61.29 -27.78
CA GLU A 185 17.50 -60.69 -29.12
C GLU A 185 18.82 -61.03 -29.83
N LEU A 186 19.94 -61.05 -29.10
CA LEU A 186 21.26 -61.40 -29.63
C LEU A 186 21.46 -62.90 -29.92
N MET A 187 20.56 -63.77 -29.46
CA MET A 187 20.54 -65.22 -29.75
C MET A 187 19.55 -65.62 -30.87
N ARG A 188 19.08 -64.67 -31.69
CA ARG A 188 18.04 -64.86 -32.71
C ARG A 188 18.52 -64.61 -34.14
#